data_AF-A0A960QVY3-F1
#
_entry.id   AF-A0A960QVY3-F1
#
_cell.length_a   1.000
_cell.length_b   1.000
_cell.length_c   1.000
_cell.angle_alpha   90.00
_cell.angle_beta   90.00
_cell.angle_gamma   90.00
#
_symmetry.space_group_name_H-M   'P 1'
#
loop_
_entity.id
_entity.type
_entity.pdbx_description
1 polymer ?
#
loop_
_entity_poly.entity_id
_entity_poly.type
_entity_poly.pdbx_seq_one_letter_code
_entity_poly.pdbx_strand_id
1 'polypeptide(L)'
;MINDIDRREFLRSGASLLGLGLAAPALAVTEPYPRIGGPRLRLGLAAYSFRNYFKTMRGKPNAKVPADQQIEMTDFIRFCAEHDCGGAELTSYFFDDNVSDAYLAECRKLAHVTGIQISGTAVGNNFSWPKDAPERAEQMAYVKDWIDKASILGAPHIRVFAGTHPKGVGED
;
A
#
# COMPACT_ATOMS: atom_id res chain seq x y z
N MET A 1 55.32 3.16 12.63
CA MET A 1 55.06 3.50 14.04
C MET A 1 53.59 3.80 14.18
N ILE A 2 52.85 2.86 14.77
CA ILE A 2 51.43 3.02 15.13
C ILE A 2 51.45 3.50 16.58
N ASN A 3 50.88 4.67 16.85
CA ASN A 3 50.78 5.18 18.22
C ASN A 3 49.74 4.33 18.98
N ASP A 4 50.20 3.60 20.00
CA ASP A 4 49.33 2.99 21.00
C ASP A 4 48.73 4.11 21.85
N ILE A 5 47.41 4.30 21.73
CA ILE A 5 46.66 5.20 22.61
C ILE A 5 46.52 4.51 23.96
N ASP A 6 47.11 5.09 25.01
CA ASP A 6 47.03 4.57 26.37
C ASP A 6 45.56 4.56 26.85
N ARG A 7 45.10 3.40 27.32
CA ARG A 7 43.75 3.21 27.89
C ARG A 7 43.42 4.23 28.98
N ARG A 8 44.41 4.76 29.69
CA ARG A 8 44.22 5.81 30.71
C ARG A 8 43.95 7.19 30.12
N GLU A 9 44.50 7.52 28.95
CA GLU A 9 44.17 8.77 28.24
C GLU A 9 42.78 8.70 27.59
N PHE A 10 42.39 7.52 27.09
CA PHE A 10 41.04 7.32 26.54
C PHE A 10 39.96 7.54 27.60
N LEU A 11 40.15 7.02 28.82
CA LEU A 11 39.20 7.21 29.93
C LEU A 11 39.20 8.64 30.50
N ARG A 12 40.35 9.33 30.48
CA ARG A 12 40.41 10.77 30.83
C ARG A 12 39.68 11.65 29.81
N SER A 13 39.74 11.30 28.53
CA SER A 13 39.04 11.99 27.45
C SER A 13 37.53 11.73 27.46
N GLY A 14 37.10 10.57 28.00
CA GLY A 14 35.69 10.20 28.12
C GLY A 14 34.91 10.96 29.20
N ALA A 15 35.58 11.45 30.26
CA ALA A 15 34.92 12.18 31.35
C ALA A 15 34.42 13.58 30.95
N SER A 16 34.97 14.16 29.89
CA SER A 16 34.55 15.46 29.32
C SER A 16 33.25 15.40 28.50
N LEU A 17 32.75 14.20 28.17
CA LEU A 17 31.47 14.04 27.44
C LEU A 17 30.24 14.06 28.35
N LEU A 18 30.41 14.01 29.67
CA LEU A 18 29.30 14.15 30.64
C LEU A 18 28.66 15.55 30.61
N GLY A 19 29.34 16.56 30.06
CA GLY A 19 28.79 17.92 29.91
C GLY A 19 27.80 18.09 28.76
N LEU A 20 27.87 17.25 27.72
CA LEU A 20 26.93 17.28 26.58
C LEU A 20 25.57 16.65 26.91
N GLY A 21 25.48 15.83 27.96
CA GLY A 21 24.22 15.26 28.45
C GLY A 21 23.27 16.32 29.03
N LEU A 22 23.81 17.46 29.52
CA LEU A 22 23.01 18.58 30.05
C LEU A 22 22.43 19.47 28.94
N ALA A 23 22.95 19.39 27.71
CA ALA A 23 22.43 20.12 26.56
C ALA A 23 21.43 19.29 25.72
N ALA A 24 21.37 17.96 25.92
CA ALA A 24 20.43 17.08 25.25
C ALA A 24 18.94 17.50 25.42
N PRO A 25 18.45 17.91 26.60
CA PRO A 25 17.07 18.38 26.72
C PRO A 25 16.83 19.76 26.09
N ALA A 26 17.87 20.56 25.86
CA ALA A 26 17.75 21.86 25.19
C ALA A 26 17.62 21.75 23.66
N LEU A 27 18.06 20.63 23.08
CA LEU A 27 17.88 20.30 21.66
C LEU A 27 16.80 19.24 21.42
N ALA A 28 16.26 18.64 22.48
CA ALA A 28 15.15 17.72 22.39
C ALA A 28 13.86 18.50 22.12
N VAL A 29 13.17 18.14 21.04
CA VAL A 29 11.77 18.54 20.85
C VAL A 29 10.95 17.74 21.86
N THR A 30 10.63 18.36 22.99
CA THR A 30 9.90 17.72 24.11
C THR A 30 8.39 17.78 23.93
N GLU A 31 7.90 18.75 23.16
CA GLU A 31 6.48 18.92 22.89
C GLU A 31 6.13 18.49 21.45
N PRO A 32 5.01 17.77 21.24
CA PRO A 32 4.51 17.50 19.91
C PRO A 32 4.33 18.81 19.13
N TYR A 33 4.69 18.79 17.85
CA TYR A 33 4.45 19.93 16.97
C TYR A 33 2.98 20.37 17.06
N PRO A 34 2.68 21.66 17.33
CA PRO A 34 1.31 22.12 17.51
C PRO A 34 0.54 21.95 16.20
N ARG A 35 -0.57 21.21 16.26
CA ARG A 35 -1.45 20.94 15.11
C ARG A 35 -2.86 21.45 15.42
N ILE A 36 -3.46 22.12 14.45
CA ILE A 36 -4.87 22.48 14.50
C ILE A 36 -5.71 21.19 14.57
N GLY A 37 -6.55 21.07 15.59
CA GLY A 37 -7.42 19.89 15.78
C GLY A 37 -6.73 18.64 16.34
N GLY A 38 -5.48 18.74 16.78
CA GLY A 38 -4.74 17.64 17.39
C GLY A 38 -4.32 16.53 16.41
N PRO A 39 -3.76 15.41 16.92
CA PRO A 39 -3.36 14.29 16.08
C PRO A 39 -4.59 13.59 15.49
N ARG A 40 -4.62 13.41 14.17
CA ARG A 40 -5.67 12.67 13.46
C ARG A 40 -5.08 11.61 12.54
N LEU A 41 -5.09 10.35 12.99
CA LEU A 41 -4.79 9.21 12.13
C LEU A 41 -6.10 8.68 11.54
N ARG A 42 -6.19 8.61 10.22
CA ARG A 42 -7.31 7.94 9.54
C ARG A 42 -6.84 6.56 9.12
N LEU A 43 -7.48 5.52 9.67
CA LEU A 43 -7.16 4.14 9.31
C LEU A 43 -7.70 3.85 7.92
N GLY A 44 -6.88 3.23 7.07
CA GLY A 44 -7.27 2.73 5.77
C GLY A 44 -6.92 1.25 5.67
N LEU A 45 -7.77 0.48 5.00
CA LEU A 45 -7.57 -0.96 4.83
C LEU A 45 -7.44 -1.31 3.35
N ALA A 46 -6.43 -2.11 3.01
CA ALA A 46 -6.26 -2.61 1.65
C ALA A 46 -6.92 -3.97 1.47
N ALA A 47 -7.70 -4.11 0.39
CA ALA A 47 -8.38 -5.35 0.03
C ALA A 47 -7.42 -6.54 -0.07
N TYR A 48 -6.14 -6.30 -0.38
CA TYR A 48 -5.10 -7.34 -0.39
C TYR A 48 -4.97 -8.11 0.94
N SER A 49 -5.34 -7.50 2.07
CA SER A 49 -5.36 -8.15 3.38
C SER A 49 -6.40 -9.30 3.43
N PHE A 50 -7.41 -9.25 2.57
CA PHE A 50 -8.52 -10.21 2.45
C PHE A 50 -8.37 -11.15 1.25
N ARG A 51 -7.18 -11.22 0.63
CA ARG A 51 -6.93 -12.02 -0.59
C ARG A 51 -7.35 -13.51 -0.50
N ASN A 52 -7.42 -14.06 0.71
CA ASN A 52 -7.82 -15.45 0.97
C ASN A 52 -9.34 -15.63 1.14
N TYR A 53 -10.12 -14.56 1.01
CA TYR A 53 -11.58 -14.56 1.10
C TYR A 53 -12.22 -14.11 -0.21
N PHE A 54 -11.52 -13.37 -1.06
CA PHE A 54 -12.09 -12.93 -2.33
C PHE A 54 -12.37 -14.09 -3.26
N LYS A 55 -13.60 -14.11 -3.80
CA LYS A 55 -14.03 -15.12 -4.77
C LYS A 55 -13.26 -15.07 -6.09
N THR A 56 -12.65 -13.94 -6.41
CA THR A 56 -11.90 -13.69 -7.64
C THR A 56 -10.46 -13.37 -7.31
N MET A 57 -9.52 -13.89 -8.11
CA MET A 57 -8.10 -13.56 -8.04
C MET A 57 -7.55 -13.44 -9.45
N ARG A 58 -7.04 -12.25 -9.79
CA ARG A 58 -6.50 -11.89 -11.11
C ARG A 58 -7.48 -12.29 -12.23
N GLY A 59 -8.71 -11.82 -12.12
CA GLY A 59 -9.74 -11.99 -13.15
C GLY A 59 -10.41 -13.36 -13.22
N LYS A 60 -10.01 -14.31 -12.37
CA LYS A 60 -10.50 -15.69 -12.40
C LYS A 60 -11.09 -16.13 -11.06
N PRO A 61 -12.04 -17.08 -11.05
CA PRO A 61 -12.51 -17.68 -9.81
C PRO A 61 -11.36 -18.22 -8.96
N ASN A 62 -11.35 -17.85 -7.68
CA ASN A 62 -10.35 -18.25 -6.72
C ASN A 62 -10.77 -19.57 -6.06
N ALA A 63 -10.40 -20.68 -6.70
CA ALA A 63 -10.75 -22.03 -6.25
C ALA A 63 -10.21 -22.40 -4.85
N LYS A 64 -9.34 -21.58 -4.26
CA LYS A 64 -8.79 -21.77 -2.91
C LYS A 64 -9.73 -21.28 -1.80
N VAL A 65 -10.77 -20.51 -2.15
CA VAL A 65 -11.70 -19.96 -1.17
C VAL A 65 -12.99 -20.78 -1.17
N PRO A 66 -13.34 -21.43 -0.06
CA PRO A 66 -14.63 -22.13 0.09
C PRO A 66 -15.80 -21.21 -0.23
N ALA A 67 -16.84 -21.73 -0.90
CA ALA A 67 -17.95 -20.92 -1.39
C ALA A 67 -18.70 -20.16 -0.27
N ASP A 68 -18.74 -20.72 0.94
CA ASP A 68 -19.33 -20.12 2.15
C ASP A 68 -18.46 -19.03 2.79
N GLN A 69 -17.22 -18.86 2.34
CA GLN A 69 -16.24 -17.87 2.84
C GLN A 69 -15.88 -16.82 1.78
N GLN A 70 -16.51 -16.90 0.61
CA GLN A 70 -16.26 -16.01 -0.50
C GLN A 70 -16.86 -14.62 -0.25
N ILE A 71 -16.04 -13.60 -0.47
CA ILE A 71 -16.45 -12.20 -0.42
C ILE A 71 -16.27 -11.52 -1.78
N GLU A 72 -17.05 -10.47 -1.98
CA GLU A 72 -16.96 -9.51 -3.07
C GLU A 72 -16.33 -8.20 -2.60
N MET A 73 -16.04 -7.29 -3.55
CA MET A 73 -15.50 -5.96 -3.19
C MET A 73 -16.50 -5.15 -2.36
N THR A 74 -17.80 -5.33 -2.60
CA THR A 74 -18.86 -4.69 -1.82
C THR A 74 -18.87 -5.16 -0.36
N ASP A 75 -18.60 -6.44 -0.10
CA ASP A 75 -18.53 -6.97 1.26
C ASP A 75 -17.31 -6.43 2.00
N PHE A 76 -16.18 -6.31 1.31
CA PHE A 76 -14.99 -5.67 1.85
C PHE A 76 -15.23 -4.19 2.21
N ILE A 77 -15.97 -3.43 1.39
CA ILE A 77 -16.36 -2.05 1.72
C ILE A 77 -17.24 -2.01 2.98
N ARG A 78 -18.21 -2.93 3.10
CA ARG A 78 -19.06 -3.03 4.30
C ARG A 78 -18.23 -3.36 5.54
N PHE A 79 -17.32 -4.31 5.44
CA PHE A 79 -16.39 -4.65 6.51
C PHE A 79 -15.60 -3.41 6.96
N CYS A 80 -15.06 -2.63 6.03
CA CYS A 80 -14.34 -1.39 6.38
C CYS A 80 -15.23 -0.42 7.17
N ALA A 81 -16.51 -0.28 6.79
CA ALA A 81 -17.45 0.59 7.48
C ALA A 81 -17.82 0.07 8.87
N GLU A 82 -18.06 -1.24 9.00
CA GLU A 82 -18.37 -1.90 10.27
C GLU A 82 -17.22 -1.84 11.28
N HIS A 83 -15.99 -1.69 10.79
CA HIS A 83 -14.76 -1.64 11.59
C HIS A 83 -14.14 -0.24 11.71
N ASP A 84 -14.93 0.82 11.51
CA ASP A 84 -14.49 2.22 11.67
C ASP A 84 -13.24 2.60 10.85
N CYS A 85 -13.04 1.95 9.69
CA CYS A 85 -11.99 2.37 8.77
C CYS A 85 -12.40 3.70 8.13
N GLY A 86 -11.48 4.66 8.08
CA GLY A 86 -11.67 5.92 7.36
C GLY A 86 -11.51 5.79 5.85
N GLY A 87 -10.96 4.68 5.35
CA GLY A 87 -10.88 4.41 3.92
C GLY A 87 -10.58 2.97 3.54
N ALA A 88 -10.80 2.67 2.26
CA ALA A 88 -10.58 1.37 1.65
C ALA A 88 -9.72 1.51 0.38
N GLU A 89 -8.71 0.66 0.18
CA GLU A 89 -8.00 0.51 -1.09
C GLU A 89 -8.57 -0.70 -1.83
N LEU A 90 -9.23 -0.46 -2.96
CA LEU A 90 -9.94 -1.50 -3.72
C LEU A 90 -8.97 -2.10 -4.76
N THR A 91 -8.26 -3.16 -4.38
CA THR A 91 -7.20 -3.79 -5.19
C THR A 91 -7.76 -4.50 -6.43
N SER A 92 -7.14 -4.29 -7.60
CA SER A 92 -7.62 -4.78 -8.91
C SER A 92 -7.76 -6.30 -9.02
N TYR A 93 -6.95 -7.06 -8.28
CA TYR A 93 -6.90 -8.53 -8.34
C TYR A 93 -8.22 -9.19 -8.04
N PHE A 94 -9.07 -8.52 -7.28
CA PHE A 94 -10.28 -9.12 -6.75
C PHE A 94 -11.51 -8.75 -7.57
N PHE A 95 -11.33 -8.04 -8.67
CA PHE A 95 -12.34 -7.84 -9.69
C PHE A 95 -12.19 -8.88 -10.81
N ASP A 96 -13.30 -9.14 -11.50
CA ASP A 96 -13.32 -9.94 -12.73
C ASP A 96 -12.58 -9.20 -13.86
N ASP A 97 -11.99 -9.92 -14.82
CA ASP A 97 -11.34 -9.31 -15.99
C ASP A 97 -12.34 -8.47 -16.80
N ASN A 98 -13.61 -8.89 -16.84
CA ASN A 98 -14.69 -8.19 -17.50
C ASN A 98 -15.57 -7.40 -16.52
N VAL A 99 -15.00 -6.92 -15.41
CA VAL A 99 -15.75 -6.08 -14.47
C VAL A 99 -16.39 -4.89 -15.20
N SER A 100 -17.69 -4.71 -14.97
CA SER A 100 -18.46 -3.65 -15.63
C SER A 100 -18.30 -2.31 -14.93
N ASP A 101 -18.38 -1.23 -15.70
CA ASP A 101 -18.43 0.14 -15.18
C ASP A 101 -19.55 0.32 -14.16
N ALA A 102 -20.69 -0.36 -14.36
CA ALA A 102 -21.82 -0.33 -13.44
C ALA A 102 -21.45 -0.88 -12.06
N TYR A 103 -20.70 -2.00 -11.99
CA TYR A 103 -20.25 -2.56 -10.71
C TYR A 103 -19.20 -1.68 -10.03
N LEU A 104 -18.30 -1.06 -10.80
CA LEU A 104 -17.34 -0.09 -10.26
C LEU A 104 -18.06 1.15 -9.69
N ALA A 105 -19.07 1.66 -10.40
CA ALA A 105 -19.91 2.75 -9.92
C ALA A 105 -20.73 2.36 -8.68
N GLU A 106 -21.19 1.11 -8.59
CA GLU A 106 -21.83 0.56 -7.40
C GLU A 106 -20.88 0.55 -6.20
N CYS A 107 -19.64 0.09 -6.38
CA CYS A 107 -18.62 0.14 -5.31
C CYS A 107 -18.39 1.58 -4.82
N ARG A 108 -18.29 2.54 -5.74
CA ARG A 108 -18.16 3.96 -5.42
C ARG A 108 -19.36 4.49 -4.64
N LYS A 109 -20.57 4.19 -5.11
CA LYS A 109 -21.83 4.56 -4.44
C LYS A 109 -21.89 3.97 -3.04
N LEU A 110 -21.57 2.68 -2.90
CA LEU A 110 -21.59 1.98 -1.62
C LEU A 110 -20.63 2.62 -0.63
N ALA A 111 -19.36 2.84 -1.05
CA ALA A 111 -18.37 3.51 -0.21
C ALA A 111 -18.85 4.90 0.25
N HIS A 112 -19.44 5.68 -0.66
CA HIS A 112 -20.00 6.98 -0.32
C HIS A 112 -21.10 6.90 0.74
N VAL A 113 -22.10 6.01 0.57
CA VAL A 113 -23.24 5.92 1.50
C VAL A 113 -22.88 5.26 2.84
N THR A 114 -21.80 4.48 2.90
CA THR A 114 -21.27 3.91 4.14
C THR A 114 -20.20 4.78 4.81
N GLY A 115 -19.91 5.97 4.26
CA GLY A 115 -18.93 6.89 4.84
C GLY A 115 -17.46 6.49 4.61
N ILE A 116 -17.20 5.51 3.74
CA ILE A 116 -15.86 5.06 3.39
C ILE A 116 -15.28 5.90 2.28
N GLN A 117 -14.08 6.44 2.51
CA GLN A 117 -13.29 7.04 1.44
C GLN A 117 -12.60 5.93 0.65
N ILE A 118 -12.80 5.89 -0.67
CA ILE A 118 -11.91 5.10 -1.54
C ILE A 118 -10.56 5.80 -1.52
N SER A 119 -9.61 5.18 -0.81
CA SER A 119 -8.29 5.74 -0.59
C SER A 119 -7.43 5.62 -1.85
N GLY A 120 -7.64 4.57 -2.65
CA GLY A 120 -6.92 4.31 -3.90
C GLY A 120 -7.27 2.93 -4.47
N THR A 121 -6.57 2.55 -5.53
CA THR A 121 -6.54 1.17 -6.04
C THR A 121 -5.09 0.73 -6.27
N ALA A 122 -4.88 -0.56 -6.49
CA ALA A 122 -3.59 -1.12 -6.82
C ALA A 122 -3.73 -2.13 -7.96
N VAL A 123 -2.78 -2.12 -8.89
CA VAL A 123 -2.72 -3.00 -10.05
C VAL A 123 -1.46 -3.84 -9.99
N GLY A 124 -1.50 -5.11 -10.39
CA GLY A 124 -0.37 -6.05 -10.25
C GLY A 124 0.26 -6.37 -11.57
N ASN A 125 0.68 -5.30 -12.20
CA ASN A 125 1.46 -5.32 -13.40
C ASN A 125 2.88 -5.84 -13.14
N ASN A 126 3.60 -6.20 -14.21
CA ASN A 126 5.02 -6.51 -14.16
C ASN A 126 5.80 -5.72 -15.24
N PHE A 127 6.42 -4.59 -14.91
CA PHE A 127 7.20 -3.83 -15.90
C PHE A 127 8.65 -4.32 -16.08
N SER A 128 9.04 -5.41 -15.42
CA SER A 128 10.38 -6.02 -15.56
C SER A 128 10.54 -6.90 -16.79
N TRP A 129 9.53 -7.01 -17.65
CA TRP A 129 9.67 -7.69 -18.95
C TRP A 129 10.70 -6.96 -19.84
N PRO A 130 11.48 -7.70 -20.65
CA PRO A 130 12.37 -7.10 -21.65
C PRO A 130 11.65 -6.07 -22.51
N LYS A 131 12.41 -5.07 -22.99
CA LYS A 131 11.84 -3.98 -23.78
C LYS A 131 11.04 -4.45 -24.99
N ASP A 132 11.52 -5.51 -25.64
CA ASP A 132 10.94 -6.02 -26.88
C ASP A 132 9.94 -7.18 -26.64
N ALA A 133 9.69 -7.53 -25.37
CA ALA A 133 8.74 -8.58 -25.02
C ALA A 133 7.28 -8.06 -25.15
N PRO A 134 6.38 -8.81 -25.83
CA PRO A 134 4.98 -8.40 -25.99
C PRO A 134 4.26 -8.20 -24.65
N GLU A 135 4.63 -8.98 -23.62
CA GLU A 135 4.07 -8.88 -22.29
C GLU A 135 4.28 -7.48 -21.71
N ARG A 136 5.41 -6.81 -21.98
CA ARG A 136 5.62 -5.43 -21.51
C ARG A 136 4.54 -4.48 -22.04
N ALA A 137 4.17 -4.62 -23.31
CA ALA A 137 3.09 -3.83 -23.92
C ALA A 137 1.72 -4.16 -23.31
N GLU A 138 1.45 -5.44 -23.07
CA GLU A 138 0.23 -5.88 -22.39
C GLU A 138 0.12 -5.31 -20.97
N GLN A 139 1.22 -5.28 -20.21
CA GLN A 139 1.24 -4.69 -18.88
C GLN A 139 0.97 -3.17 -18.91
N MET A 140 1.47 -2.45 -19.92
CA MET A 140 1.16 -1.03 -20.10
C MET A 140 -0.32 -0.82 -20.46
N ALA A 141 -0.88 -1.64 -21.33
CA ALA A 141 -2.29 -1.59 -21.68
C ALA A 141 -3.17 -1.88 -20.47
N TYR A 142 -2.83 -2.90 -19.68
CA TYR A 142 -3.51 -3.25 -18.44
C TYR A 142 -3.52 -2.10 -17.42
N VAL A 143 -2.38 -1.43 -17.20
CA VAL A 143 -2.34 -0.27 -16.29
C VAL A 143 -3.17 0.89 -16.82
N LYS A 144 -3.15 1.17 -18.13
CA LYS A 144 -3.98 2.23 -18.74
C LYS A 144 -5.47 1.96 -18.58
N ASP A 145 -5.90 0.73 -18.84
CA ASP A 145 -7.28 0.31 -18.62
C ASP A 145 -7.71 0.49 -17.15
N TRP A 146 -6.82 0.19 -16.20
CA TRP A 146 -7.09 0.44 -14.79
C TRP A 146 -7.06 1.92 -14.38
N ILE A 147 -6.42 2.81 -15.15
CA ILE A 147 -6.56 4.26 -14.97
C ILE A 147 -8.01 4.69 -15.22
N ASP A 148 -8.61 4.18 -16.29
CA ASP A 148 -10.01 4.49 -16.63
C ASP A 148 -10.96 3.90 -15.56
N LYS A 149 -10.74 2.64 -15.15
CA LYS A 149 -11.52 1.99 -14.09
C LYS A 149 -11.38 2.71 -12.73
N ALA A 150 -10.20 3.20 -12.38
CA ALA A 150 -9.98 3.97 -11.17
C ALA A 150 -10.75 5.29 -11.16
N SER A 151 -10.87 5.95 -12.32
CA SER A 151 -11.70 7.14 -12.48
C SER A 151 -13.17 6.87 -12.15
N ILE A 152 -13.71 5.73 -12.62
CA ILE A 152 -15.08 5.30 -12.33
C ILE A 152 -15.26 4.99 -10.84
N LEU A 153 -14.34 4.22 -10.26
CA LEU A 153 -14.28 3.93 -8.82
C LEU A 153 -14.19 5.21 -7.97
N GLY A 154 -13.68 6.31 -8.52
CA GLY A 154 -13.34 7.52 -7.77
C GLY A 154 -12.10 7.33 -6.90
N ALA A 155 -11.21 6.40 -7.29
CA ALA A 155 -9.93 6.20 -6.63
C ALA A 155 -8.97 7.35 -7.00
N PRO A 156 -8.46 8.13 -6.03
CA PRO A 156 -7.66 9.32 -6.33
C PRO A 156 -6.22 8.99 -6.78
N HIS A 157 -5.77 7.74 -6.60
CA HIS A 157 -4.47 7.27 -7.07
C HIS A 157 -4.48 5.76 -7.34
N ILE A 158 -3.48 5.32 -8.10
CA ILE A 158 -3.19 3.92 -8.41
C ILE A 158 -1.78 3.59 -7.94
N ARG A 159 -1.65 2.53 -7.15
CA ARG A 159 -0.34 1.91 -6.89
C ARG A 159 -0.01 0.92 -8.01
N VAL A 160 1.10 1.18 -8.69
CA VAL A 160 1.70 0.29 -9.71
C VAL A 160 2.94 -0.38 -9.14
N PHE A 161 3.29 -1.57 -9.64
CA PHE A 161 4.53 -2.25 -9.25
C PHE A 161 5.59 -2.11 -10.34
N ALA A 162 6.86 -1.97 -9.92
CA ALA A 162 7.99 -2.02 -10.85
C ALA A 162 8.05 -3.38 -11.57
N GLY A 163 7.68 -4.45 -10.86
CA GLY A 163 7.64 -5.80 -11.38
C GLY A 163 8.55 -6.75 -10.63
N THR A 164 8.56 -8.00 -11.08
CA THR A 164 9.45 -9.05 -10.61
C THR A 164 10.18 -9.58 -11.83
N HIS A 165 11.49 -9.81 -11.70
CA HIS A 165 12.29 -10.40 -12.78
C HIS A 165 11.60 -11.64 -13.35
N PRO A 166 11.24 -11.65 -14.65
CA PRO A 166 10.50 -12.77 -15.21
C PRO A 166 11.34 -14.04 -15.23
N LYS A 167 10.70 -15.18 -14.97
CA LYS A 167 11.39 -16.48 -15.04
C LYS A 167 11.84 -16.73 -16.48
N GLY A 168 13.10 -17.16 -16.65
CA GLY A 168 13.65 -17.51 -17.95
C GLY A 168 14.17 -16.33 -18.79
N VAL A 169 14.17 -15.11 -18.23
CA VAL A 169 14.77 -13.93 -18.84
C VAL A 169 16.16 -13.72 -18.21
N GLY A 170 17.19 -13.43 -19.03
CA GLY A 170 18.54 -13.11 -18.55
C GLY A 170 18.59 -11.76 -17.81
N GLU A 171 19.64 -11.53 -17.03
CA GLU A 171 19.86 -10.26 -16.30
C GLU A 171 20.50 -9.17 -17.17
N ASP A 172 20.91 -9.52 -18.40
CA ASP A 172 21.65 -8.68 -19.35
C ASP A 172 20.76 -7.71 -20.17
#